data_AF-A0A926EDJ7-F1
#
_entry.id   AF-A0A926EDJ7-F1
#
_cell.length_a   1.000
_cell.length_b   1.000
_cell.length_c   1.000
_cell.angle_alpha   90.00
_cell.angle_beta   90.00
_cell.angle_gamma   90.00
#
_symmetry.space_group_name_H-M   'P 1'
#
loop_
_entity.id
_entity.type
_entity.pdbx_description
1 polymer ?
#
loop_
_entity_poly.entity_id
_entity_poly.type
_entity_poly.pdbx_seq_one_letter_code
_entity_poly.pdbx_strand_id
1 'polypeptide(L)'
;MQPKLTIQERLKDLRVERGLTLEQLSAETGISKSALGKYEADDFKDISPFSMVELAKFYGVTTDYLLGLTEQKNHPNTELDALHLGDDAIEVLRTGKFNHRLLSELICHKDFQRFMLDTEIYVDRIADMRVNDMNAVLEAVRQMTLMKNGGEENDLHLRTLEVAQIREDEYFGSLIAGDLKDILRDIRSEHRPDTMTADETSLVATVQGQLQDAMNFEGSVEEKKAKALLATLGIDYDAITMEQFVNLIEVLKLSKHLKTPISQRGKTTMTHGKGKRKRK
;
A
#
# COMPACT_ATOMS: atom_id res chain seq x y z
N MET A 1 7.72 7.76 12.79
CA MET A 1 7.81 8.02 14.24
C MET A 1 6.39 8.10 14.77
N GLN A 2 6.01 7.30 15.76
CA GLN A 2 4.75 7.50 16.47
C GLN A 2 4.78 8.92 17.09
N PRO A 3 3.74 9.75 16.93
CA PRO A 3 3.69 11.04 17.61
C PRO A 3 3.73 10.80 19.12
N LYS A 4 4.68 11.45 19.81
CA LYS A 4 4.85 11.30 21.26
C LYS A 4 3.65 11.93 21.96
N LEU A 5 2.63 11.12 22.26
CA LEU A 5 1.44 11.54 23.00
C LEU A 5 1.84 12.04 24.38
N THR A 6 1.24 13.16 24.78
CA THR A 6 1.37 13.73 26.12
C THR A 6 0.75 12.78 27.16
N ILE A 7 1.11 12.96 28.43
CA ILE A 7 0.57 12.17 29.56
C ILE A 7 -0.96 12.25 29.58
N GLN A 8 -1.50 13.43 29.31
CA GLN A 8 -2.93 13.73 29.28
C GLN A 8 -3.65 12.98 28.16
N GLU A 9 -3.10 13.04 26.94
CA GLU A 9 -3.65 12.33 25.79
C GLU A 9 -3.63 10.82 26.03
N ARG A 10 -2.56 10.27 26.61
CA ARG A 10 -2.51 8.83 26.96
C ARG A 10 -3.58 8.42 27.95
N LEU A 11 -3.80 9.20 29.02
CA LEU A 11 -4.83 8.90 30.01
C LEU A 11 -6.22 8.95 29.39
N LYS A 12 -6.47 9.94 28.53
CA LYS A 12 -7.73 10.08 27.82
C LYS A 12 -7.94 8.95 26.82
N ASP A 13 -6.92 8.59 26.06
CA ASP A 13 -6.96 7.50 25.09
C ASP A 13 -7.22 6.16 25.77
N LEU A 14 -6.53 5.84 26.87
CA LEU A 14 -6.76 4.62 27.65
C LEU A 14 -8.20 4.52 28.18
N ARG A 15 -8.78 5.66 28.60
CA ARG A 15 -10.18 5.71 29.03
C ARG A 15 -11.14 5.47 27.86
N VAL A 16 -10.90 6.12 26.72
CA VAL A 16 -11.73 6.02 25.52
C VAL A 16 -11.62 4.63 24.87
N GLU A 17 -10.43 4.03 24.83
CA GLU A 17 -10.17 2.66 24.35
C GLU A 17 -11.02 1.63 25.12
N ARG A 18 -11.23 1.86 26.42
CA ARG A 18 -12.10 1.02 27.26
C ARG A 18 -13.58 1.44 27.27
N GLY A 19 -13.96 2.49 26.55
CA GLY A 19 -15.33 2.99 26.49
C GLY A 19 -15.86 3.56 27.81
N LEU A 20 -14.98 4.00 28.71
CA LEU A 20 -15.35 4.42 30.06
C LEU A 20 -15.69 5.91 30.16
N THR A 21 -16.68 6.23 30.98
CA THR A 21 -16.92 7.61 31.42
C THR A 21 -16.03 7.96 32.61
N LEU A 22 -15.79 9.27 32.83
CA LEU A 22 -15.04 9.72 34.03
C LEU A 22 -15.71 9.31 35.34
N GLU A 23 -17.03 9.10 35.35
CA GLU A 23 -17.77 8.62 36.52
C GLU A 23 -17.49 7.14 36.81
N GLN A 24 -17.50 6.30 35.78
CA GLN A 24 -17.16 4.88 35.91
C GLN A 24 -15.70 4.69 36.33
N LEU A 25 -14.78 5.42 35.68
CA LEU A 25 -13.36 5.38 36.05
C LEU A 25 -13.15 5.84 37.50
N SER A 26 -13.90 6.85 37.96
CA SER A 26 -13.85 7.33 39.34
C SER A 26 -14.30 6.28 40.35
N ALA A 27 -15.37 5.54 40.03
CA ALA A 27 -15.90 4.48 40.87
C ALA A 27 -14.93 3.29 40.99
N GLU A 28 -14.22 2.95 39.92
CA GLU A 28 -13.33 1.79 39.87
C GLU A 28 -11.93 2.08 40.44
N THR A 29 -11.39 3.29 40.21
CA THR A 29 -10.05 3.67 40.68
C THR A 29 -10.05 4.35 42.06
N GLY A 30 -11.23 4.74 42.57
CA GLY A 30 -11.34 5.53 43.80
C GLY A 30 -10.82 6.97 43.69
N ILE A 31 -10.39 7.40 42.50
CA ILE A 31 -9.96 8.77 42.21
C ILE A 31 -11.19 9.61 41.90
N SER A 32 -11.29 10.83 42.43
CA SER A 32 -12.46 11.67 42.17
C SER A 32 -12.59 12.05 40.70
N LYS A 33 -13.84 12.11 40.19
CA LYS A 33 -14.16 12.58 38.83
C LYS A 33 -13.49 13.91 38.47
N SER A 34 -13.43 14.84 39.42
CA SER A 34 -12.80 16.15 39.23
C SER A 34 -11.27 16.08 39.14
N ALA A 35 -10.63 15.13 39.83
CA ALA A 35 -9.21 14.88 39.68
C ALA A 35 -8.89 14.23 38.33
N LEU A 36 -9.65 13.20 37.92
CA LEU A 36 -9.50 12.56 36.60
C LEU A 36 -9.70 13.56 35.46
N GLY A 37 -10.72 14.42 35.54
CA GLY A 37 -10.95 15.47 34.55
C GLY A 37 -9.84 16.52 34.49
N LYS A 38 -9.09 16.72 35.58
CA LYS A 38 -7.88 17.57 35.57
C LYS A 38 -6.68 16.85 34.97
N TYR A 39 -6.53 15.55 35.22
CA TYR A 39 -5.42 14.76 34.68
C TYR A 39 -5.51 14.61 33.15
N GLU A 40 -6.72 14.59 32.59
CA GLU A 40 -6.95 14.57 31.13
C GLU A 40 -6.98 15.97 30.50
N ALA A 41 -6.95 17.04 31.31
CA ALA A 41 -6.94 18.41 30.82
C ALA A 41 -5.51 18.91 30.62
N ASP A 42 -5.32 19.82 29.66
CA ASP A 42 -4.03 20.37 29.21
C ASP A 42 -3.28 21.23 30.25
N ASP A 43 -3.73 21.21 31.51
CA ASP A 43 -3.17 21.95 32.63
C ASP A 43 -2.32 20.97 33.45
N PHE A 44 -1.00 20.96 33.20
CA PHE A 44 -0.02 20.08 33.85
C PHE A 44 -0.02 20.33 35.37
N LYS A 45 -0.90 19.64 36.09
CA LYS A 45 -1.00 19.66 37.56
C LYS A 45 -0.64 18.28 38.10
N ASP A 46 0.18 18.31 39.15
CA ASP A 46 0.78 17.18 39.84
C ASP A 46 -0.19 16.00 39.98
N ILE A 47 -0.02 14.99 39.14
CA ILE A 47 -0.70 13.71 39.35
C ILE A 47 -0.05 13.07 40.56
N SER A 48 -0.85 12.79 41.59
CA SER A 48 -0.31 12.20 42.81
C SER A 48 0.33 10.83 42.51
N PRO A 49 1.44 10.45 43.16
CA PRO A 49 2.02 9.13 42.99
C PRO A 49 1.02 8.00 43.26
N PHE A 50 0.09 8.21 44.20
CA PHE A 50 -1.02 7.29 44.47
C PHE A 50 -1.92 7.11 43.25
N SER A 51 -2.41 8.23 42.68
CA SER A 51 -3.26 8.22 41.48
C SER A 51 -2.56 7.56 40.30
N MET A 52 -1.26 7.81 40.11
CA MET A 52 -0.47 7.21 39.03
C MET A 52 -0.38 5.69 39.16
N VAL A 53 -0.10 5.18 40.36
CA VAL A 53 0.00 3.73 40.61
C VAL A 53 -1.37 3.06 40.43
N GLU A 54 -2.44 3.70 40.89
CA GLU A 54 -3.79 3.14 40.79
C GLU A 54 -4.28 3.12 39.34
N LEU A 55 -4.03 4.18 38.58
CA LEU A 55 -4.31 4.23 37.14
C LEU A 55 -3.47 3.20 36.36
N ALA A 56 -2.19 3.06 36.70
CA ALA A 56 -1.31 2.07 36.09
C ALA A 56 -1.85 0.65 36.29
N LYS A 57 -2.19 0.29 37.54
CA LYS A 57 -2.81 -1.01 37.87
C LYS A 57 -4.14 -1.22 37.16
N PHE A 58 -5.01 -0.20 37.19
CA PHE A 58 -6.33 -0.27 36.57
C PHE A 58 -6.23 -0.51 35.06
N TYR A 59 -5.39 0.24 34.37
CA TYR A 59 -5.18 0.11 32.93
C TYR A 59 -4.27 -1.07 32.54
N GLY A 60 -3.64 -1.72 33.52
CA GLY A 60 -2.68 -2.80 33.32
C GLY A 60 -1.34 -2.33 32.74
N VAL A 61 -1.08 -1.02 32.73
CA VAL A 61 0.09 -0.38 32.11
C VAL A 61 1.18 -0.06 33.14
N THR A 62 2.40 0.18 32.66
CA THR A 62 3.49 0.67 33.51
C THR A 62 3.32 2.15 33.84
N THR A 63 3.83 2.58 35.00
CA THR A 63 3.92 4.01 35.33
C THR A 63 4.77 4.77 34.32
N ASP A 64 5.80 4.13 33.77
CA ASP A 64 6.69 4.68 32.76
C ASP A 64 5.96 4.96 31.45
N TYR A 65 5.00 4.11 31.07
CA TYR A 65 4.10 4.35 29.95
C TYR A 65 3.18 5.56 30.22
N LEU A 66 2.57 5.64 31.40
CA LEU A 66 1.71 6.78 31.75
C LEU A 66 2.49 8.10 31.75
N LEU A 67 3.75 8.08 32.20
CA LEU A 67 4.62 9.26 32.25
C LEU A 67 5.25 9.64 30.90
N GLY A 68 5.00 8.88 29.83
CA GLY A 68 5.57 9.17 28.52
C GLY A 68 7.07 8.84 28.39
N LEU A 69 7.60 7.98 29.27
CA LEU A 69 8.99 7.51 29.25
C LEU A 69 9.18 6.33 28.29
N THR A 70 8.14 5.53 28.05
CA THR A 70 8.11 4.43 27.07
C THR A 70 6.81 4.41 26.28
N GLU A 71 6.83 3.91 25.04
CA GLU A 71 5.62 3.61 24.25
C GLU A 71 5.05 2.21 24.56
N GLN A 72 5.77 1.40 25.34
CA GLN A 72 5.35 0.05 25.69
C GLN A 72 4.35 0.08 26.86
N LYS A 73 3.09 -0.30 26.59
CA LYS A 73 2.02 -0.31 27.58
C LYS A 73 2.38 -1.13 28.83
N ASN A 74 2.75 -2.41 28.70
CA ASN A 74 2.74 -3.36 29.83
C ASN A 74 4.02 -4.22 29.98
N HIS A 75 5.10 -3.91 29.27
CA HIS A 75 6.27 -4.80 29.21
C HIS A 75 7.50 -4.15 29.86
N PRO A 76 7.57 -4.01 31.20
CA PRO A 76 8.82 -3.66 31.85
C PRO A 76 9.74 -4.87 31.73
N ASN A 77 10.65 -4.86 30.75
CA ASN A 77 11.57 -5.96 30.45
C ASN A 77 10.86 -7.30 30.30
N THR A 78 10.14 -7.52 29.18
CA THR A 78 9.76 -8.89 28.78
C THR A 78 11.00 -9.78 28.94
N GLU A 79 10.89 -10.83 29.78
CA GLU A 79 11.98 -11.78 29.95
C GLU A 79 12.35 -12.30 28.57
N LEU A 80 13.52 -11.90 28.09
CA LEU A 80 13.99 -12.21 26.74
C LEU A 80 13.99 -13.72 26.51
N ASP A 81 14.25 -14.48 27.58
CA ASP A 81 14.19 -15.93 27.67
C ASP A 81 12.82 -16.51 27.29
N ALA A 82 11.72 -15.83 27.63
CA ALA A 82 10.36 -16.27 27.31
C ALA A 82 10.02 -16.15 25.82
N LEU A 83 10.82 -15.38 25.06
CA LEU A 83 10.66 -15.26 23.61
C LEU A 83 11.36 -16.38 22.84
N HIS A 84 12.15 -17.23 23.54
CA HIS A 84 12.94 -18.32 22.95
C HIS A 84 13.80 -17.89 21.75
N LEU A 85 14.26 -16.63 21.75
CA LEU A 85 15.13 -16.08 20.72
C LEU A 85 16.59 -16.39 21.05
N GLY A 86 17.34 -16.89 20.07
CA GLY A 86 18.80 -17.04 20.20
C GLY A 86 19.51 -15.68 20.18
N ASP A 87 20.74 -15.65 20.70
CA ASP A 87 21.58 -14.43 20.81
C ASP A 87 21.72 -13.70 19.46
N ASP A 88 21.92 -14.45 18.37
CA ASP A 88 22.03 -13.88 17.01
C ASP A 88 20.73 -13.18 16.57
N ALA A 89 19.56 -13.74 16.91
CA ALA A 89 18.28 -13.12 16.59
C ALA A 89 18.07 -11.82 17.36
N ILE A 90 18.48 -11.80 18.64
CA ILE A 90 18.43 -10.62 19.49
C ILE A 90 19.35 -9.51 18.95
N GLU A 91 20.56 -9.86 18.53
CA GLU A 91 21.50 -8.93 17.88
C GLU A 91 20.90 -8.32 16.60
N VAL A 92 20.28 -9.13 15.73
CA VAL A 92 19.58 -8.63 14.54
C VAL A 92 18.50 -7.63 14.93
N LEU A 93 17.63 -7.98 15.89
CA LEU A 93 16.56 -7.10 16.36
C LEU A 93 17.08 -5.80 17.00
N ARG A 94 18.21 -5.85 17.70
CA ARG A 94 18.82 -4.68 18.36
C ARG A 94 19.57 -3.77 17.38
N THR A 95 20.25 -4.32 16.39
CA THR A 95 21.09 -3.56 15.44
C THR A 95 20.28 -2.66 14.50
N GLY A 96 18.96 -2.90 14.37
CA GLY A 96 18.02 -1.96 13.77
C GLY A 96 18.26 -1.66 12.30
N LYS A 97 18.88 -2.58 11.55
CA LYS A 97 19.14 -2.43 10.11
C LYS A 97 17.91 -2.69 9.22
N PHE A 98 16.71 -2.61 9.78
CA PHE A 98 15.46 -2.83 9.08
C PHE A 98 14.35 -1.94 9.67
N ASN A 99 13.21 -1.86 8.98
CA ASN A 99 12.07 -1.08 9.43
C ASN A 99 11.34 -1.80 10.58
N HIS A 100 11.54 -1.34 11.81
CA HIS A 100 10.90 -1.90 13.00
C HIS A 100 9.37 -1.86 12.96
N ARG A 101 8.78 -0.82 12.33
CA ARG A 101 7.32 -0.73 12.17
C ARG A 101 6.82 -1.85 11.26
N LEU A 102 7.47 -2.05 10.12
CA LEU A 102 7.11 -3.11 9.18
C LEU A 102 7.22 -4.51 9.82
N LEU A 103 8.30 -4.76 10.59
CA LEU A 103 8.43 -6.03 11.30
C LEU A 103 7.29 -6.22 12.32
N SER A 104 6.95 -5.16 13.06
CA SER A 104 5.85 -5.21 14.03
C SER A 104 4.51 -5.50 13.35
N GLU A 105 4.23 -4.86 12.22
CA GLU A 105 3.00 -5.09 11.45
C GLU A 105 2.95 -6.50 10.86
N LEU A 106 4.08 -7.00 10.38
CA LEU A 106 4.20 -8.37 9.88
C LEU A 106 3.88 -9.41 10.96
N ILE A 107 4.50 -9.29 12.14
CA ILE A 107 4.31 -10.24 13.26
C ILE A 107 2.90 -10.15 13.85
N CYS A 108 2.29 -8.96 13.85
CA CYS A 108 0.94 -8.75 14.36
C CYS A 108 -0.17 -9.06 13.33
N HIS A 109 0.17 -9.45 12.11
CA HIS A 109 -0.83 -9.75 11.09
C HIS A 109 -1.62 -11.01 11.45
N LYS A 110 -2.95 -11.00 11.22
CA LYS A 110 -3.87 -12.10 11.53
C LYS A 110 -3.44 -13.47 10.94
N ASP A 111 -2.84 -13.44 9.75
CA ASP A 111 -2.40 -14.64 9.02
C ASP A 111 -0.93 -15.01 9.29
N PHE A 112 -0.20 -14.24 10.10
CA PHE A 112 1.20 -14.52 10.42
C PHE A 112 1.39 -15.89 11.08
N GLN A 113 0.48 -16.27 11.98
CA GLN A 113 0.52 -17.58 12.62
C GLN A 113 0.40 -18.72 11.60
N ARG A 114 -0.48 -18.57 10.60
CA ARG A 114 -0.65 -19.55 9.54
C ARG A 114 0.61 -19.65 8.67
N PHE A 115 1.15 -18.50 8.26
CA PHE A 115 2.40 -18.43 7.52
C PHE A 115 3.55 -19.15 8.25
N MET A 116 3.66 -18.96 9.57
CA MET A 116 4.68 -19.64 10.38
C MET A 116 4.47 -21.15 10.45
N LEU A 117 3.22 -21.62 10.59
CA LEU A 117 2.90 -23.05 10.57
C LEU A 117 3.23 -23.70 9.22
N ASP A 118 2.85 -23.06 8.11
CA ASP A 118 3.13 -23.58 6.76
C ASP A 118 4.65 -23.58 6.48
N THR A 119 5.37 -22.60 7.03
CA THR A 119 6.84 -22.54 6.98
C THR A 119 7.49 -23.66 7.81
N GLU A 120 6.98 -23.93 9.01
CA GLU A 120 7.44 -25.02 9.88
C GLU A 120 7.22 -26.39 9.23
N ILE A 121 6.04 -26.64 8.65
CA ILE A 121 5.73 -27.88 7.90
C ILE A 121 6.76 -28.14 6.80
N TYR A 122 7.16 -27.10 6.07
CA TYR A 122 8.15 -27.17 5.00
C TYR A 122 9.58 -27.36 5.53
N VAL A 123 9.99 -26.60 6.55
CA VAL A 123 11.37 -26.67 7.09
C VAL A 123 11.62 -27.99 7.80
N ASP A 124 10.66 -28.47 8.58
CA ASP A 124 10.77 -29.70 9.36
C ASP A 124 10.55 -30.96 8.52
N ARG A 125 10.29 -30.80 7.21
CA ARG A 125 10.12 -31.90 6.26
C ARG A 125 9.02 -32.88 6.68
N ILE A 126 8.00 -32.38 7.37
CA ILE A 126 6.88 -33.17 7.88
C ILE A 126 6.10 -33.76 6.70
N ALA A 127 6.01 -33.00 5.61
CA ALA A 127 5.34 -33.41 4.38
C ALA A 127 6.22 -34.26 3.45
N ASP A 128 7.56 -34.11 3.46
CA ASP A 128 8.49 -34.84 2.59
C ASP A 128 8.20 -36.33 2.59
N MET A 129 8.16 -36.96 3.77
CA MET A 129 7.98 -38.41 3.86
C MET A 129 6.67 -38.87 3.24
N ARG A 130 5.56 -38.15 3.50
CA ARG A 130 4.23 -38.54 2.99
C ARG A 130 4.10 -38.30 1.50
N VAL A 131 4.64 -37.19 1.01
CA VAL A 131 4.65 -36.87 -0.42
C VAL A 131 5.52 -37.86 -1.18
N ASN A 132 6.69 -38.21 -0.65
CA ASN A 132 7.58 -39.20 -1.25
C ASN A 132 6.96 -40.60 -1.29
N ASP A 133 6.33 -41.05 -0.20
CA ASP A 133 5.60 -42.33 -0.17
C ASP A 133 4.51 -42.36 -1.25
N MET A 134 3.74 -41.29 -1.39
CA MET A 134 2.66 -41.20 -2.37
C MET A 134 3.17 -41.13 -3.81
N ASN A 135 4.23 -40.37 -4.06
CA ASN A 135 4.91 -40.31 -5.36
C ASN A 135 5.50 -41.68 -5.73
N ALA A 136 6.05 -42.42 -4.78
CA ALA A 136 6.56 -43.78 -5.02
C ALA A 136 5.45 -44.76 -5.42
N VAL A 137 4.26 -44.65 -4.81
CA VAL A 137 3.09 -45.45 -5.21
C VAL A 137 2.63 -45.09 -6.62
N LEU A 138 2.54 -43.80 -6.96
CA LEU A 138 2.17 -43.35 -8.31
C LEU A 138 3.17 -43.86 -9.36
N GLU A 139 4.46 -43.79 -9.06
CA GLU A 139 5.51 -44.29 -9.94
C GLU A 139 5.45 -45.83 -10.08
N ALA A 140 5.21 -46.58 -8.99
CA ALA A 140 5.04 -48.02 -9.05
C ALA A 140 3.85 -48.43 -9.95
N VAL A 141 2.72 -47.71 -9.85
CA VAL A 141 1.55 -47.93 -10.71
C VAL A 141 1.88 -47.57 -12.17
N ARG A 142 2.64 -46.50 -12.41
CA ARG A 142 3.10 -46.10 -13.75
C ARG A 142 3.96 -47.21 -14.39
N GLN A 143 4.95 -47.73 -13.65
CA GLN A 143 5.82 -48.82 -14.11
C GLN A 143 5.03 -50.11 -14.39
N MET A 144 4.10 -50.49 -13.51
CA MET A 144 3.24 -51.67 -13.75
C MET A 144 2.37 -51.54 -15.01
N THR A 145 1.89 -50.33 -15.31
CA THR A 145 1.06 -50.06 -16.48
C THR A 145 1.88 -50.15 -17.77
N LEU A 146 3.10 -49.59 -17.77
CA LEU A 146 4.07 -49.73 -18.86
C LEU A 146 4.37 -51.20 -19.18
N MET A 147 4.67 -52.00 -18.16
CA MET A 147 5.00 -53.42 -18.32
C MET A 147 3.84 -54.26 -18.87
N LYS A 148 2.59 -53.93 -18.52
CA LYS A 148 1.40 -54.70 -18.94
C LYS A 148 0.91 -54.34 -20.33
N ASN A 149 0.93 -53.06 -20.69
CA ASN A 149 0.27 -52.57 -21.90
C ASN A 149 1.24 -52.27 -23.05
N GLY A 150 2.55 -52.43 -22.86
CA GLY A 150 3.56 -52.07 -23.87
C GLY A 150 3.46 -50.60 -24.30
N GLY A 151 3.00 -49.75 -23.39
CA GLY A 151 2.42 -48.45 -23.71
C GLY A 151 3.42 -47.46 -24.29
N GLU A 152 2.93 -46.66 -25.25
CA GLU A 152 3.63 -45.46 -25.70
C GLU A 152 3.77 -44.47 -24.53
N GLU A 153 4.92 -43.80 -24.43
CA GLU A 153 5.27 -42.89 -23.33
C GLU A 153 4.27 -41.73 -23.14
N ASN A 154 3.48 -41.43 -24.19
CA ASN A 154 2.43 -40.40 -24.22
C ASN A 154 1.00 -40.95 -24.05
N ASP A 155 0.82 -42.16 -23.54
CA ASP A 155 -0.49 -42.65 -23.14
C ASP A 155 -1.09 -41.77 -22.03
N LEU A 156 -2.40 -41.46 -22.16
CA LEU A 156 -3.12 -40.57 -21.26
C LEU A 156 -3.00 -40.99 -19.79
N HIS A 157 -3.02 -42.29 -19.50
CA HIS A 157 -2.94 -42.79 -18.13
C HIS A 157 -1.54 -42.63 -17.54
N LEU A 158 -0.50 -42.93 -18.32
CA LEU A 158 0.88 -42.73 -17.90
C LEU A 158 1.19 -41.24 -17.64
N ARG A 159 0.70 -40.36 -18.51
CA ARG A 159 0.87 -38.91 -18.33
C ARG A 159 0.13 -38.39 -17.10
N THR A 160 -1.05 -38.94 -16.81
CA THR A 160 -1.83 -38.55 -15.62
C THR A 160 -1.10 -38.93 -14.33
N LEU A 161 -0.51 -40.13 -14.27
CA LEU A 161 0.26 -40.59 -13.10
C LEU A 161 1.53 -39.76 -12.87
N GLU A 162 2.19 -39.33 -13.96
CA GLU A 162 3.37 -38.45 -13.88
C GLU A 162 3.00 -37.06 -13.35
N VAL A 163 1.97 -36.42 -13.90
CA VAL A 163 1.57 -35.05 -13.51
C VAL A 163 0.91 -35.02 -12.13
N ALA A 164 0.36 -36.15 -11.65
CA ALA A 164 -0.18 -36.26 -10.30
C ALA A 164 0.90 -36.29 -9.21
N GLN A 165 2.17 -36.50 -9.56
CA GLN A 165 3.26 -36.47 -8.58
C GLN A 165 3.43 -35.04 -8.04
N ILE A 166 3.51 -34.94 -6.73
CA ILE A 166 3.66 -33.64 -6.05
C ILE A 166 5.14 -33.34 -5.93
N ARG A 167 5.57 -32.23 -6.53
CA ARG A 167 6.89 -31.65 -6.29
C ARG A 167 6.80 -30.77 -5.05
N GLU A 168 7.29 -31.29 -3.95
CA GLU A 168 7.16 -30.68 -2.63
C GLU A 168 7.65 -29.23 -2.58
N ASP A 169 8.90 -28.97 -3.00
CA ASP A 169 9.50 -27.63 -3.01
C ASP A 169 8.64 -26.62 -3.79
N GLU A 170 8.05 -27.06 -4.90
CA GLU A 170 7.20 -26.22 -5.74
C GLU A 170 5.85 -25.97 -5.07
N TYR A 171 5.25 -27.02 -4.49
CA TYR A 171 3.96 -26.94 -3.81
C TYR A 171 4.03 -26.06 -2.56
N PHE A 172 4.87 -26.40 -1.58
CA PHE A 172 4.98 -25.65 -0.33
C PHE A 172 5.63 -24.29 -0.54
N GLY A 173 6.61 -24.18 -1.44
CA GLY A 173 7.17 -22.88 -1.82
C GLY A 173 6.11 -21.93 -2.36
N SER A 174 5.18 -22.43 -3.19
CA SER A 174 4.07 -21.62 -3.70
C SER A 174 3.05 -21.24 -2.62
N LEU A 175 2.76 -22.16 -1.69
CA LEU A 175 1.85 -21.94 -0.57
C LEU A 175 2.38 -20.83 0.36
N ILE A 176 3.61 -20.98 0.84
CA ILE A 176 4.28 -20.01 1.73
C ILE A 176 4.42 -18.64 1.05
N ALA A 177 4.78 -18.62 -0.24
CA ALA A 177 4.86 -17.39 -1.00
C ALA A 177 3.48 -16.73 -1.20
N GLY A 178 2.41 -17.50 -1.31
CA GLY A 178 1.04 -17.02 -1.35
C GLY A 178 0.68 -16.29 -0.05
N ASP A 179 0.85 -16.97 1.08
CA ASP A 179 0.58 -16.42 2.41
C ASP A 179 1.36 -15.12 2.66
N LEU A 180 2.67 -15.12 2.38
CA LEU A 180 3.49 -13.92 2.55
C LEU A 180 3.01 -12.77 1.64
N LYS A 181 2.65 -13.06 0.38
CA LYS A 181 2.15 -12.03 -0.55
C LYS A 181 0.85 -11.42 -0.07
N ASP A 182 -0.05 -12.23 0.48
CA ASP A 182 -1.32 -11.74 1.00
C ASP A 182 -1.10 -10.85 2.23
N ILE A 183 -0.25 -11.26 3.17
CA ILE A 183 0.16 -10.42 4.32
C ILE A 183 0.74 -9.08 3.86
N LEU A 184 1.69 -9.11 2.92
CA LEU A 184 2.34 -7.91 2.42
C LEU A 184 1.38 -6.99 1.65
N ARG A 185 0.39 -7.55 0.96
CA ARG A 185 -0.65 -6.77 0.25
C ARG A 185 -1.57 -6.06 1.24
N ASP A 186 -1.94 -6.72 2.32
CA ASP A 186 -2.78 -6.14 3.37
C ASP A 186 -2.03 -4.98 4.06
N ILE A 187 -0.78 -5.20 4.48
CA ILE A 187 0.08 -4.15 5.07
C ILE A 187 0.26 -2.96 4.11
N ARG A 188 0.56 -3.23 2.83
CA ARG A 188 0.69 -2.16 1.81
C ARG A 188 -0.60 -1.35 1.67
N SER A 189 -1.76 -1.99 1.76
CA SER A 189 -3.06 -1.32 1.65
C SER A 189 -3.30 -0.40 2.85
N GLU A 190 -2.88 -0.82 4.05
CA GLU A 190 -2.92 0.00 5.27
C GLU A 190 -1.90 1.16 5.25
N HIS A 191 -0.79 1.02 4.52
CA HIS A 191 0.22 2.07 4.31
C HIS A 191 -0.11 3.07 3.20
N ARG A 192 -1.19 2.84 2.43
CA ARG A 192 -1.61 3.74 1.35
C ARG A 192 -1.82 5.21 1.76
N PRO A 193 -2.32 5.56 2.96
CA PRO A 193 -2.46 6.94 3.40
C PRO A 193 -1.20 7.51 4.06
N ASP A 194 -0.11 6.75 4.22
CA ASP A 194 1.11 7.26 4.85
C ASP A 194 1.84 8.24 3.94
N THR A 195 2.18 9.41 4.49
CA THR A 195 2.78 10.59 3.83
C THR A 195 4.18 10.37 3.23
N MET A 196 4.74 9.17 3.40
CA MET A 196 6.04 8.74 2.88
C MET A 196 5.92 7.67 1.79
N THR A 197 4.71 7.17 1.52
CA THR A 197 4.42 6.31 0.38
C THR A 197 4.39 7.22 -0.85
N ALA A 198 5.20 6.91 -1.87
CA ALA A 198 5.22 7.70 -3.10
C ALA A 198 3.78 7.84 -3.62
N ASP A 199 3.27 9.08 -3.64
CA ASP A 199 1.88 9.35 -4.03
C ASP A 199 1.59 8.65 -5.36
N GLU A 200 0.64 7.71 -5.35
CA GLU A 200 0.06 7.10 -6.56
C GLU A 200 -0.77 8.10 -7.37
N THR A 201 -0.70 9.41 -7.09
CA THR A 201 -1.00 10.40 -8.12
C THR A 201 0.11 10.32 -9.17
N SER A 202 0.07 9.25 -9.94
CA SER A 202 0.77 9.09 -11.19
C SER A 202 0.59 10.40 -11.93
N LEU A 203 1.69 11.12 -12.13
CA LEU A 203 1.73 12.32 -12.97
C LEU A 203 0.96 12.10 -14.28
N VAL A 204 0.89 10.86 -14.76
CA VAL A 204 0.10 10.43 -15.92
C VAL A 204 -1.40 10.66 -15.75
N ALA A 205 -2.01 10.34 -14.60
CA ALA A 205 -3.45 10.54 -14.39
C ALA A 205 -3.80 12.04 -14.35
N THR A 206 -2.95 12.85 -13.71
CA THR A 206 -3.11 14.30 -13.67
C THR A 206 -2.90 14.93 -15.05
N VAL A 207 -1.86 14.52 -15.78
CA VAL A 207 -1.58 15.00 -17.16
C VAL A 207 -2.67 14.55 -18.12
N GLN A 208 -3.21 13.34 -17.98
CA GLN A 208 -4.29 12.84 -18.83
C GLN A 208 -5.61 13.57 -18.57
N GLY A 209 -5.95 13.83 -17.30
CA GLY A 209 -7.09 14.68 -16.94
C GLY A 209 -6.96 16.10 -17.49
N GLN A 210 -5.81 16.74 -17.29
CA GLN A 210 -5.54 18.09 -17.79
C GLN A 210 -5.54 18.17 -19.33
N LEU A 211 -5.07 17.13 -20.03
CA LEU A 211 -5.18 17.02 -21.49
C LEU A 211 -6.63 16.83 -21.95
N GLN A 212 -7.42 16.03 -21.25
CA GLN A 212 -8.85 15.84 -21.53
C GLN A 212 -9.61 17.16 -21.37
N ASP A 213 -9.32 17.91 -20.30
CA ASP A 213 -9.91 19.23 -20.02
C ASP A 213 -9.48 20.27 -21.07
N ALA A 214 -8.23 20.23 -21.53
CA ALA A 214 -7.75 21.09 -22.61
C ALA A 214 -8.43 20.78 -23.96
N MET A 215 -8.76 19.51 -24.24
CA MET A 215 -9.50 19.13 -25.45
C MET A 215 -10.98 19.57 -25.40
N ASN A 216 -11.58 19.49 -24.21
CA ASN A 216 -12.98 19.83 -23.96
C ASN A 216 -13.24 21.33 -23.79
N PHE A 217 -12.20 22.16 -23.65
CA PHE A 217 -12.31 23.62 -23.54
C PHE A 217 -13.04 24.23 -24.74
N GLU A 218 -13.96 25.18 -24.52
CA GLU A 218 -14.65 25.93 -25.57
C GLU A 218 -13.79 27.12 -26.04
N GLY A 219 -13.03 26.93 -27.12
CA GLY A 219 -12.12 27.94 -27.66
C GLY A 219 -11.62 27.60 -29.07
N SER A 220 -10.82 28.49 -29.67
CA SER A 220 -10.24 28.26 -31.00
C SER A 220 -9.30 27.05 -31.00
N VAL A 221 -9.09 26.44 -32.16
CA VAL A 221 -8.20 25.27 -32.32
C VAL A 221 -6.78 25.57 -31.85
N GLU A 222 -6.32 26.81 -32.00
CA GLU A 222 -5.02 27.26 -31.52
C GLU A 222 -4.96 27.40 -29.99
N GLU A 223 -6.05 27.85 -29.36
CA GLU A 223 -6.13 28.02 -27.90
C GLU A 223 -6.17 26.66 -27.19
N LYS A 224 -6.93 25.70 -27.73
CA LYS A 224 -6.95 24.31 -27.23
C LYS A 224 -5.56 23.68 -27.24
N LYS A 225 -4.78 23.94 -28.29
CA LYS A 225 -3.42 23.39 -28.45
C LYS A 225 -2.40 24.08 -27.56
N ALA A 226 -2.51 25.39 -27.37
CA ALA A 226 -1.72 26.12 -26.40
C ALA A 226 -1.99 25.63 -24.98
N LYS A 227 -3.26 25.44 -24.60
CA LYS A 227 -3.66 24.90 -23.30
C LYS A 227 -3.16 23.47 -23.07
N ALA A 228 -3.24 22.62 -24.08
CA ALA A 228 -2.69 21.25 -24.01
C ALA A 228 -1.17 21.26 -23.80
N LEU A 229 -0.43 22.15 -24.48
CA LEU A 229 1.02 22.25 -24.31
C LEU A 229 1.41 22.81 -22.93
N LEU A 230 0.70 23.83 -22.44
CA LEU A 230 0.90 24.35 -21.09
C LEU A 230 0.64 23.27 -20.04
N ALA A 231 -0.43 22.47 -20.20
CA ALA A 231 -0.72 21.32 -19.36
C ALA A 231 0.41 20.27 -19.40
N THR A 232 0.97 19.94 -20.57
CA THR A 232 2.12 19.01 -20.64
C THR A 232 3.38 19.53 -19.95
N LEU A 233 3.53 20.85 -19.84
CA LEU A 233 4.64 21.50 -19.15
C LEU A 233 4.33 21.77 -17.67
N GLY A 234 3.14 21.39 -17.18
CA GLY A 234 2.69 21.64 -15.81
C GLY A 234 2.40 23.11 -15.50
N ILE A 235 2.16 23.94 -16.53
CA ILE A 235 1.86 25.37 -16.40
C ILE A 235 0.34 25.57 -16.49
N ASP A 236 -0.22 26.27 -15.50
CA ASP A 236 -1.64 26.62 -15.52
C ASP A 236 -1.93 27.71 -16.58
N TYR A 237 -3.03 27.54 -17.32
CA TYR A 237 -3.44 28.47 -18.36
C TYR A 237 -3.85 29.83 -17.79
N ASP A 238 -4.45 29.85 -16.61
CA ASP A 238 -4.88 31.10 -15.98
C ASP A 238 -3.70 31.88 -15.36
N ALA A 239 -2.51 31.25 -15.28
CA ALA A 239 -1.29 31.87 -14.76
C ALA A 239 -0.48 32.65 -15.83
N ILE A 240 -0.83 32.55 -17.12
CA ILE A 240 -0.15 33.28 -18.19
C ILE A 240 -0.89 34.56 -18.59
N THR A 241 -0.13 35.61 -18.93
CA THR A 241 -0.70 36.88 -19.40
C THR A 241 -1.12 36.79 -20.87
N MET A 242 -2.01 37.69 -21.31
CA MET A 242 -2.43 37.76 -22.72
C MET A 242 -1.26 38.00 -23.70
N GLU A 243 -0.24 38.77 -23.29
CA GLU A 243 0.97 38.96 -24.12
C GLU A 243 1.79 37.68 -24.24
N GLN A 244 1.94 36.92 -23.15
CA GLN A 244 2.62 35.62 -23.16
C GLN A 244 1.84 34.60 -24.00
N PHE A 245 0.51 34.65 -23.95
CA PHE A 245 -0.36 33.81 -24.76
C PHE A 245 -0.22 34.09 -26.26
N VAL A 246 -0.24 35.36 -26.67
CA VAL A 246 -0.06 35.75 -28.07
C VAL A 246 1.30 35.31 -28.61
N ASN A 247 2.37 35.52 -27.83
CA ASN A 247 3.72 35.07 -28.18
C ASN A 247 3.81 33.55 -28.30
N LEU A 248 3.16 32.80 -27.39
CA LEU A 248 3.09 31.34 -27.46
C LEU A 248 2.42 30.89 -28.75
N ILE A 249 1.29 31.50 -29.13
CA ILE A 249 0.57 31.19 -30.36
C ILE A 249 1.42 31.52 -31.60
N GLU A 250 2.19 32.61 -31.60
CA GLU A 250 3.14 32.94 -32.67
C GLU A 250 4.25 31.90 -32.80
N VAL A 251 4.82 31.44 -31.67
CA VAL A 251 5.82 30.36 -31.66
C VAL A 251 5.22 29.05 -32.18
N LEU A 252 3.98 28.72 -31.81
CA LEU A 252 3.29 27.52 -32.27
C LEU A 252 3.03 27.53 -33.78
N LYS A 253 2.75 28.71 -34.37
CA LYS A 253 2.59 28.90 -35.81
C LYS A 253 3.87 28.66 -36.61
N LEU A 254 5.04 28.76 -35.99
CA LEU A 254 6.32 28.46 -36.62
C LEU A 254 6.58 26.94 -36.76
N SER A 255 5.87 26.11 -35.99
CA SER A 255 6.10 24.66 -36.04
C SER A 255 5.56 24.04 -37.34
N LYS A 256 6.34 23.13 -37.94
CA LYS A 256 5.96 22.42 -39.18
C LYS A 256 4.74 21.50 -39.00
N HIS A 257 4.43 21.14 -37.77
CA HIS A 257 3.32 20.24 -37.40
C HIS A 257 2.00 20.98 -37.13
N LEU A 258 1.99 22.32 -37.16
CA LEU A 258 0.82 23.16 -36.85
C LEU A 258 0.33 24.05 -37.99
N LYS A 259 0.76 23.82 -39.23
CA LYS A 259 0.14 24.47 -40.39
C LYS A 259 -1.28 23.96 -40.57
N THR A 260 -2.28 24.70 -40.09
CA THR A 260 -3.67 24.52 -40.54
C THR A 260 -3.70 24.81 -42.04
N PRO A 261 -4.25 23.92 -42.89
CA PRO A 261 -4.50 24.23 -44.27
C PRO A 261 -5.66 25.22 -44.31
N ILE A 262 -5.35 26.52 -44.28
CA ILE A 262 -6.35 27.55 -44.59
C ILE A 262 -6.77 27.33 -46.04
N SER A 263 -7.97 26.79 -46.20
CA SER A 263 -8.69 26.68 -47.47
C SER A 263 -8.86 28.08 -48.07
N GLN A 264 -7.98 28.45 -49.01
CA GLN A 264 -8.21 29.58 -49.91
C GLN A 264 -9.22 29.19 -50.99
N ARG A 265 -10.47 28.94 -50.59
CA ARG A 265 -11.57 28.69 -51.54
C ARG A 265 -12.80 29.50 -51.13
N GLY A 266 -12.77 30.79 -51.49
CA GLY A 266 -13.88 31.71 -51.19
C GLY A 266 -13.59 33.20 -51.43
N LYS A 267 -12.72 33.56 -52.39
CA LYS A 267 -12.76 34.90 -52.99
C LYS A 267 -12.99 34.73 -54.49
N THR A 268 -14.25 34.52 -54.85
CA THR A 268 -14.74 34.65 -56.23
C THR A 268 -14.67 36.12 -56.62
N THR A 269 -13.60 36.51 -57.30
CA THR A 269 -13.57 37.70 -58.14
C THR A 269 -14.55 37.47 -59.29
N MET A 270 -15.66 38.21 -59.27
CA MET A 270 -16.62 38.29 -60.36
C MET A 270 -15.93 38.93 -61.58
N THR A 271 -15.54 38.13 -62.57
CA THR A 271 -15.24 38.64 -63.91
C THR A 271 -16.38 38.28 -64.85
N HIS A 272 -17.03 39.33 -65.33
CA HIS A 272 -18.22 39.32 -66.16
C HIS A 272 -17.91 38.70 -67.54
N GLY A 273 -18.56 37.59 -67.88
CA GLY A 273 -18.56 37.05 -69.24
C GLY A 273 -19.54 37.80 -70.15
N LYS A 274 -19.03 38.45 -71.20
CA LYS A 274 -19.65 38.67 -72.52
C LYS A 274 -18.48 38.62 -73.51
N GLY A 275 -18.24 37.59 -74.32
CA GLY A 275 -19.15 36.85 -75.17
C GLY A 275 -19.07 37.40 -76.59
N LYS A 276 -18.26 36.78 -77.47
CA LYS A 276 -18.67 36.26 -78.80
C LYS A 276 -17.51 36.05 -79.80
N ARG A 277 -17.59 34.85 -80.43
CA ARG A 277 -17.36 34.52 -81.86
C ARG A 277 -15.91 34.51 -82.36
N LYS A 278 -15.47 33.59 -83.23
CA LYS A 278 -16.08 32.44 -83.92
C LYS A 278 -14.93 31.59 -84.51
N ARG A 279 -15.19 30.28 -84.65
CA ARG A 279 -14.59 29.32 -85.62
C ARG A 279 -14.19 30.00 -86.94
N LYS A 280 -13.07 29.64 -87.56
CA LYS A 280 -12.81 28.34 -88.21
C LYS A 280 -11.31 28.21 -88.47
#